data_AF-A0A848HZP6-F1
#
_entry.id   AF-A0A848HZP6-F1
#
_cell.length_a   1.000
_cell.length_b   1.000
_cell.length_c   1.000
_cell.angle_alpha   90.00
_cell.angle_beta   90.00
_cell.angle_gamma   90.00
#
_symmetry.space_group_name_H-M   'P 1'
#
loop_
_entity.id
_entity.type
_entity.pdbx_description
1 polymer ?
#
loop_
_entity_poly.entity_id
_entity_poly.type
_entity_poly.pdbx_seq_one_letter_code
_entity_poly.pdbx_strand_id
1 'polypeptide(L)'
;MAKTKVAIIGSGNIGTDLMIKIMRLSETLEMGAFVGIDPESDGLKRAARMGVPITAEGIDGLIALDGFKDIAIIFDATSAGAHKRHNELLQAHGKRVIDLTPAAIGPYTIPPVNGETNLDASNVNMVTCGGQATIPIVHAVNRVAKVHYGEIVASISSKSAGPGTRANIDEFTETTSQAIVDVGGATRGKAIIILNPAEPPLIMRDTVYCLCEEASQDEIRASIDRMVAEVQTYVPGYRLKQAVQFEHIGSNRPLRIPEMDGEYTGLKVSVFLEVEGAAHYLPDYAGNLDIMTSAALRTAEKIAVRMHEGAAA
;
A
#
# COMPACT_ATOMS: atom_id res chain seq x y z
N MET A 1 25.74 -8.30 -4.56
CA MET A 1 25.46 -7.33 -5.66
C MET A 1 25.59 -5.93 -5.08
N ALA A 2 25.92 -4.92 -5.90
CA ALA A 2 25.85 -3.53 -5.45
C ALA A 2 24.39 -3.16 -5.18
N LYS A 3 24.14 -2.38 -4.11
CA LYS A 3 22.78 -1.92 -3.79
C LYS A 3 22.33 -0.89 -4.82
N THR A 4 21.04 -0.88 -5.11
CA THR A 4 20.40 0.11 -5.99
C THR A 4 20.11 1.38 -5.21
N LYS A 5 20.65 2.52 -5.64
CA LYS A 5 20.36 3.81 -5.01
C LYS A 5 18.93 4.24 -5.25
N VAL A 6 18.27 4.72 -4.21
CA VAL A 6 16.88 5.18 -4.25
C VAL A 6 16.73 6.58 -3.66
N ALA A 7 15.71 7.32 -4.09
CA ALA A 7 15.32 8.56 -3.42
C ALA A 7 13.87 8.51 -2.94
N ILE A 8 13.55 9.30 -1.92
CA ILE A 8 12.18 9.47 -1.44
C ILE A 8 11.82 10.94 -1.54
N ILE A 9 10.68 11.24 -2.18
CA ILE A 9 10.07 12.55 -2.23
C ILE A 9 8.92 12.58 -1.22
N GLY A 10 8.96 13.54 -0.29
CA GLY A 10 8.00 13.66 0.80
C GLY A 10 8.60 13.32 2.14
N SER A 11 8.99 14.34 2.90
CA SER A 11 9.66 14.23 4.20
C SER A 11 8.72 14.06 5.40
N GLY A 12 7.48 13.61 5.16
CA GLY A 12 6.47 13.36 6.19
C GLY A 12 6.62 11.99 6.87
N ASN A 13 5.55 11.54 7.55
CA ASN A 13 5.58 10.29 8.31
C ASN A 13 5.86 9.06 7.43
N ILE A 14 5.21 8.94 6.25
CA ILE A 14 5.38 7.82 5.33
C ILE A 14 6.82 7.77 4.81
N GLY A 15 7.33 8.88 4.27
CA GLY A 15 8.67 8.92 3.71
C GLY A 15 9.76 8.68 4.75
N THR A 16 9.61 9.22 5.96
CA THR A 16 10.59 9.03 7.03
C THR A 16 10.61 7.58 7.54
N ASP A 17 9.44 6.96 7.69
CA ASP A 17 9.32 5.54 8.04
C ASP A 17 9.93 4.64 6.96
N LEU A 18 9.65 4.91 5.68
CA LEU A 18 10.22 4.18 4.55
C LEU A 18 11.75 4.32 4.48
N MET A 19 12.28 5.54 4.69
CA MET A 19 13.73 5.77 4.72
C MET A 19 14.40 4.88 5.77
N ILE A 20 13.82 4.82 6.98
CA ILE A 20 14.36 4.00 8.07
C ILE A 20 14.31 2.51 7.72
N LYS A 21 13.22 2.04 7.10
CA LYS A 21 13.09 0.66 6.62
C LYS A 21 14.13 0.31 5.56
N ILE A 22 14.33 1.16 4.55
CA ILE A 22 15.35 0.95 3.51
C ILE A 22 16.73 0.82 4.16
N MET A 23 17.08 1.74 5.05
CA MET A 23 18.41 1.77 5.69
C MET A 23 18.67 0.58 6.62
N ARG A 24 17.63 0.06 7.29
CA ARG A 24 17.78 -1.00 8.30
C ARG A 24 17.54 -2.40 7.77
N LEU A 25 16.63 -2.56 6.81
CA LEU A 25 16.08 -3.85 6.42
C LEU A 25 16.51 -4.27 5.02
N SER A 26 16.76 -3.32 4.10
CA SER A 26 16.99 -3.68 2.71
C SER A 26 18.43 -4.12 2.45
N GLU A 27 18.57 -5.30 1.85
CA GLU A 27 19.85 -5.82 1.37
C GLU A 27 20.13 -5.40 -0.08
N THR A 28 19.11 -4.93 -0.81
CA THR A 28 19.20 -4.61 -2.24
C THR A 28 19.09 -3.11 -2.53
N LEU A 29 18.56 -2.30 -1.61
CA LEU A 29 18.39 -0.85 -1.78
C LEU A 29 19.25 -0.05 -0.81
N GLU A 30 19.69 1.13 -1.24
CA GLU A 30 20.39 2.12 -0.39
C GLU A 30 19.90 3.54 -0.64
N MET A 31 19.90 4.38 0.40
CA MET A 31 19.44 5.77 0.29
C MET A 31 20.42 6.64 -0.49
N GLY A 32 19.94 7.25 -1.58
CA GLY A 32 20.66 8.23 -2.39
C GLY A 32 20.22 9.67 -2.13
N ALA A 33 18.94 9.92 -1.87
CA ALA A 33 18.45 11.26 -1.50
C ALA A 33 17.12 11.23 -0.72
N PHE A 34 16.89 12.24 0.10
CA PHE A 34 15.63 12.47 0.82
C PHE A 34 15.13 13.90 0.59
N VAL A 35 13.93 14.04 0.06
CA VAL A 35 13.48 15.26 -0.60
C VAL A 35 12.23 15.81 0.08
N GLY A 36 12.23 17.11 0.36
CA GLY A 36 11.10 17.83 0.93
C GLY A 36 10.94 19.21 0.27
N ILE A 37 9.97 19.98 0.78
CA ILE A 37 9.71 21.37 0.36
C ILE A 37 9.79 22.36 1.53
N ASP A 38 9.91 21.85 2.75
CA ASP A 38 10.03 22.64 3.96
C ASP A 38 11.40 22.36 4.60
N PRO A 39 12.33 23.34 4.61
CA PRO A 39 13.65 23.16 5.21
C PRO A 39 13.59 22.84 6.72
N GLU A 40 12.48 23.19 7.39
CA GLU A 40 12.29 22.94 8.82
C GLU A 40 11.69 21.57 9.14
N SER A 41 11.32 20.78 8.12
CA SER A 41 10.74 19.44 8.25
C SER A 41 11.58 18.52 9.15
N ASP A 42 10.94 17.89 10.15
CA ASP A 42 11.59 16.92 11.04
C ASP A 42 12.23 15.76 10.25
N GLY A 43 11.53 15.24 9.23
CA GLY A 43 12.05 14.19 8.34
C GLY A 43 13.36 14.57 7.65
N LEU A 44 13.49 15.78 7.10
CA LEU A 44 14.74 16.24 6.48
C LEU A 44 15.89 16.35 7.50
N LYS A 45 15.61 16.95 8.66
CA LYS A 45 16.58 17.04 9.76
C LYS A 45 17.03 15.65 10.22
N ARG A 46 16.11 14.67 10.25
CA ARG A 46 16.42 13.28 10.60
C ARG A 46 17.26 12.59 9.53
N ALA A 47 16.93 12.75 8.26
CA ALA A 47 17.71 12.22 7.13
C ALA A 47 19.15 12.75 7.15
N ALA A 48 19.32 14.06 7.37
CA ALA A 48 20.64 14.68 7.51
C ALA A 48 21.46 14.09 8.67
N ARG A 49 20.84 13.89 9.85
CA ARG A 49 21.50 13.22 10.99
C ARG A 49 21.91 11.78 10.70
N MET A 50 21.24 11.12 9.77
CA MET A 50 21.52 9.75 9.32
C MET A 50 22.49 9.71 8.13
N GLY A 51 23.01 10.85 7.68
CA GLY A 51 23.98 10.94 6.58
C GLY A 51 23.37 10.78 5.18
N VAL A 52 22.05 10.90 5.04
CA VAL A 52 21.37 10.84 3.74
C VAL A 52 21.41 12.23 3.09
N PRO A 53 21.81 12.36 1.81
CA PRO A 53 21.72 13.62 1.08
C PRO A 53 20.29 14.17 1.07
N ILE A 54 20.13 15.47 1.35
CA ILE A 54 18.81 16.10 1.42
C ILE A 54 18.68 17.28 0.48
N THR A 55 17.45 17.60 0.10
CA THR A 55 17.09 18.88 -0.50
C THR A 55 15.69 19.31 -0.05
N ALA A 56 15.51 20.63 0.14
CA ALA A 56 14.23 21.26 0.45
C ALA A 56 13.62 21.97 -0.79
N GLU A 57 14.22 21.81 -1.96
CA GLU A 57 13.80 22.45 -3.22
C GLU A 57 12.87 21.54 -4.05
N GLY A 58 12.27 20.52 -3.43
CA GLY A 58 11.35 19.59 -4.08
C GLY A 58 11.98 18.78 -5.21
N ILE A 59 11.15 18.42 -6.19
CA ILE A 59 11.56 17.61 -7.35
C ILE A 59 12.68 18.26 -8.18
N ASP A 60 12.63 19.59 -8.33
CA ASP A 60 13.63 20.32 -9.12
C ASP A 60 14.99 20.24 -8.42
N GLY A 61 15.01 20.38 -7.09
CA GLY A 61 16.19 20.19 -6.26
C GLY A 61 16.75 18.76 -6.32
N LEU A 62 15.89 17.75 -6.39
CA LEU A 62 16.33 16.35 -6.54
C LEU A 62 17.04 16.15 -7.88
N ILE A 63 16.49 16.68 -8.97
CA ILE A 63 17.06 16.53 -10.32
C ILE A 63 18.42 17.25 -10.42
N ALA A 64 18.56 18.38 -9.73
CA ALA A 64 19.80 19.14 -9.68
C ALA A 64 20.86 18.56 -8.71
N LEU A 65 20.50 17.59 -7.88
CA LEU A 65 21.38 17.03 -6.85
C LEU A 65 22.54 16.23 -7.45
N ASP A 66 23.74 16.41 -6.92
CA ASP A 66 24.88 15.55 -7.24
C ASP A 66 24.55 14.09 -6.92
N GLY A 67 24.80 13.20 -7.88
CA GLY A 67 24.48 11.77 -7.76
C GLY A 67 23.06 11.37 -8.19
N PHE A 68 22.19 12.32 -8.60
CA PHE A 68 20.85 11.98 -9.13
C PHE A 68 20.88 10.97 -10.29
N LYS A 69 21.93 11.01 -11.12
CA LYS A 69 22.12 10.07 -12.24
C LYS A 69 22.21 8.61 -11.76
N ASP A 70 22.79 8.38 -10.59
CA ASP A 70 22.98 7.03 -10.02
C ASP A 70 21.72 6.50 -9.33
N ILE A 71 20.77 7.36 -8.98
CA ILE A 71 19.51 6.97 -8.33
C ILE A 71 18.61 6.32 -9.36
N ALA A 72 18.19 5.07 -9.15
CA ALA A 72 17.41 4.33 -10.14
C ALA A 72 15.90 4.31 -9.84
N ILE A 73 15.55 4.23 -8.55
CA ILE A 73 14.15 4.11 -8.09
C ILE A 73 13.80 5.31 -7.21
N ILE A 74 12.62 5.88 -7.42
CA ILE A 74 12.10 7.01 -6.67
C ILE A 74 10.79 6.61 -6.01
N PHE A 75 10.68 6.79 -4.70
CA PHE A 75 9.44 6.66 -3.97
C PHE A 75 8.79 8.04 -3.83
N ASP A 76 7.53 8.16 -4.20
CA ASP A 76 6.76 9.39 -4.00
C ASP A 76 5.75 9.22 -2.87
N ALA A 77 6.02 9.90 -1.76
CA ALA A 77 5.20 9.94 -0.55
C ALA A 77 4.66 11.36 -0.29
N THR A 78 4.36 12.11 -1.35
CA THR A 78 3.81 13.47 -1.26
C THR A 78 2.28 13.51 -1.29
N SER A 79 1.67 13.89 -2.41
CA SER A 79 0.23 13.98 -2.62
C SER A 79 -0.12 13.64 -4.06
N ALA A 80 -1.38 13.25 -4.30
CA ALA A 80 -1.81 12.82 -5.62
C ALA A 80 -1.63 13.92 -6.68
N GLY A 81 -1.95 15.18 -6.34
CA GLY A 81 -1.77 16.32 -7.22
C GLY A 81 -0.32 16.62 -7.59
N ALA A 82 0.64 16.38 -6.67
CA ALA A 82 2.06 16.59 -6.92
C ALA A 82 2.67 15.45 -7.76
N HIS A 83 2.20 14.22 -7.54
CA HIS A 83 2.76 13.02 -8.15
C HIS A 83 2.76 13.07 -9.68
N LYS A 84 1.74 13.67 -10.31
CA LYS A 84 1.68 13.81 -11.77
C LYS A 84 2.89 14.55 -12.34
N ARG A 85 3.22 15.71 -11.77
CA ARG A 85 4.39 16.49 -12.18
C ARG A 85 5.69 15.74 -11.89
N HIS A 86 5.79 15.10 -10.72
CA HIS A 86 6.96 14.32 -10.36
C HIS A 86 7.20 13.20 -11.37
N ASN A 87 6.16 12.43 -11.69
CA ASN A 87 6.24 11.35 -12.66
C ASN A 87 6.69 11.87 -14.02
N GLU A 88 6.06 12.90 -14.58
CA GLU A 88 6.45 13.47 -15.89
C GLU A 88 7.95 13.81 -15.95
N LEU A 89 8.49 14.49 -14.92
CA LEU A 89 9.91 14.84 -14.85
C LEU A 89 10.82 13.62 -14.66
N LEU A 90 10.45 12.69 -13.80
CA LEU A 90 11.25 11.50 -13.50
C LEU A 90 11.30 10.51 -14.67
N GLN A 91 10.21 10.38 -15.43
CA GLN A 91 10.16 9.55 -16.64
C GLN A 91 11.10 10.09 -17.73
N ALA A 92 11.24 11.43 -17.85
CA ALA A 92 12.21 12.04 -18.77
C ALA A 92 13.67 11.67 -18.45
N HIS A 93 13.94 11.23 -17.20
CA HIS A 93 15.23 10.74 -16.75
C HIS A 93 15.32 9.21 -16.64
N GLY A 94 14.32 8.47 -17.14
CA GLY A 94 14.30 7.01 -17.14
C GLY A 94 14.24 6.38 -15.74
N LYS A 95 13.72 7.11 -14.74
CA LYS A 95 13.63 6.61 -13.37
C LYS A 95 12.42 5.69 -13.19
N ARG A 96 12.56 4.67 -12.36
CA ARG A 96 11.42 3.85 -11.90
C ARG A 96 10.74 4.56 -10.74
N VAL A 97 9.42 4.64 -10.76
CA VAL A 97 8.65 5.39 -9.76
C VAL A 97 7.73 4.45 -8.98
N ILE A 98 7.79 4.52 -7.66
CA ILE A 98 6.88 3.84 -6.74
C ILE A 98 6.01 4.93 -6.10
N ASP A 99 4.73 4.97 -6.48
CA ASP A 99 3.77 5.96 -6.02
C ASP A 99 3.05 5.46 -4.76
N LEU A 100 3.31 6.11 -3.62
CA LEU A 100 2.62 5.84 -2.34
C LEU A 100 1.42 6.78 -2.15
N THR A 101 1.10 7.62 -3.13
CA THR A 101 -0.07 8.51 -3.15
C THR A 101 -1.24 7.82 -3.87
N PRO A 102 -2.47 8.35 -3.76
CA PRO A 102 -3.60 7.80 -4.50
C PRO A 102 -3.71 8.32 -5.95
N ALA A 103 -2.64 8.87 -6.56
CA ALA A 103 -2.68 9.43 -7.93
C ALA A 103 -2.99 8.40 -9.03
N ALA A 104 -2.65 7.14 -8.81
CA ALA A 104 -3.04 6.02 -9.68
C ALA A 104 -2.66 6.19 -11.17
N ILE A 105 -1.46 6.71 -11.46
CA ILE A 105 -0.97 6.87 -12.85
C ILE A 105 -0.45 5.55 -13.41
N GLY A 106 0.32 4.80 -12.62
CA GLY A 106 0.77 3.45 -12.94
C GLY A 106 -0.22 2.37 -12.48
N PRO A 107 -0.02 1.10 -12.87
CA PRO A 107 -0.85 -0.01 -12.42
C PRO A 107 -0.82 -0.15 -10.89
N TYR A 108 -1.99 -0.45 -10.32
CA TYR A 108 -2.13 -0.83 -8.92
C TYR A 108 -1.30 -2.07 -8.62
N THR A 109 -0.51 -2.02 -7.55
CA THR A 109 0.41 -3.08 -7.18
C THR A 109 0.20 -3.51 -5.73
N ILE A 110 -0.22 -4.76 -5.57
CA ILE A 110 -0.31 -5.48 -4.31
C ILE A 110 0.72 -6.61 -4.38
N PRO A 111 1.83 -6.55 -3.62
CA PRO A 111 2.97 -7.45 -3.80
C PRO A 111 2.63 -8.96 -3.86
N PRO A 112 1.75 -9.51 -2.99
CA PRO A 112 1.40 -10.94 -3.03
C PRO A 112 0.36 -11.32 -4.10
N VAL A 113 -0.21 -10.35 -4.83
CA VAL A 113 -1.27 -10.60 -5.81
C VAL A 113 -0.76 -10.42 -7.24
N ASN A 114 -0.22 -9.26 -7.55
CA ASN A 114 0.20 -8.89 -8.91
C ASN A 114 1.57 -8.19 -8.95
N GLY A 115 2.37 -8.30 -7.88
CA GLY A 115 3.70 -7.67 -7.83
C GLY A 115 4.63 -8.09 -8.97
N GLU A 116 4.62 -9.38 -9.33
CA GLU A 116 5.47 -9.93 -10.39
C GLU A 116 5.12 -9.38 -11.79
N THR A 117 3.85 -9.09 -12.06
CA THR A 117 3.42 -8.62 -13.38
C THR A 117 3.82 -7.17 -13.64
N ASN A 118 4.12 -6.41 -12.59
CA ASN A 118 4.37 -4.96 -12.67
C ASN A 118 5.86 -4.61 -12.56
N LEU A 119 6.76 -5.60 -12.51
CA LEU A 119 8.20 -5.38 -12.29
C LEU A 119 8.90 -4.61 -13.42
N ASP A 120 8.31 -4.52 -14.60
CA ASP A 120 8.85 -3.77 -15.74
C ASP A 120 8.16 -2.41 -15.95
N ALA A 121 7.10 -2.09 -15.19
CA ALA A 121 6.35 -0.83 -15.32
C ALA A 121 7.15 0.37 -14.79
N SER A 122 7.29 1.44 -15.58
CA SER A 122 8.11 2.60 -15.22
C SER A 122 7.56 3.41 -14.04
N ASN A 123 6.27 3.28 -13.75
CA ASN A 123 5.57 3.78 -12.57
C ASN A 123 4.64 2.68 -12.07
N VAL A 124 4.60 2.44 -10.76
CA VAL A 124 3.61 1.56 -10.10
C VAL A 124 2.95 2.31 -8.95
N ASN A 125 1.65 2.08 -8.75
CA ASN A 125 0.89 2.69 -7.67
C ASN A 125 0.61 1.70 -6.53
N MET A 126 0.89 2.11 -5.30
CA MET A 126 0.74 1.29 -4.09
C MET A 126 -0.67 1.37 -3.48
N VAL A 127 -1.65 1.90 -4.22
CA VAL A 127 -3.05 2.04 -3.80
C VAL A 127 -3.14 2.91 -2.55
N THR A 128 -3.53 2.32 -1.42
CA THR A 128 -3.70 2.97 -0.13
C THR A 128 -3.34 1.99 0.98
N CYS A 129 -3.17 2.46 2.21
CA CYS A 129 -2.90 1.57 3.34
C CYS A 129 -4.03 0.58 3.58
N GLY A 130 -5.29 1.01 3.41
CA GLY A 130 -6.45 0.11 3.44
C GLY A 130 -6.41 -0.90 2.31
N GLY A 131 -6.05 -0.49 1.08
CA GLY A 131 -5.89 -1.38 -0.05
C GLY A 131 -4.83 -2.47 0.18
N GLN A 132 -3.63 -2.08 0.62
CA GLN A 132 -2.55 -3.02 0.95
C GLN A 132 -2.94 -4.01 2.06
N ALA A 133 -3.74 -3.58 3.03
CA ALA A 133 -4.20 -4.44 4.11
C ALA A 133 -5.35 -5.37 3.68
N THR A 134 -6.17 -5.01 2.69
CA THR A 134 -7.47 -5.69 2.49
C THR A 134 -7.64 -6.37 1.12
N ILE A 135 -7.02 -5.82 0.06
CA ILE A 135 -7.08 -6.42 -1.28
C ILE A 135 -6.48 -7.83 -1.33
N PRO A 136 -5.38 -8.15 -0.59
CA PRO A 136 -4.92 -9.53 -0.49
C PRO A 136 -6.04 -10.50 -0.07
N ILE A 137 -6.89 -10.08 0.88
CA ILE A 137 -8.00 -10.90 1.37
C ILE A 137 -9.11 -11.04 0.34
N VAL A 138 -9.48 -9.95 -0.35
CA VAL A 138 -10.47 -10.02 -1.44
C VAL A 138 -9.99 -10.99 -2.52
N HIS A 139 -8.71 -10.89 -2.92
CA HIS A 139 -8.10 -11.82 -3.88
C HIS A 139 -8.11 -13.27 -3.38
N ALA A 140 -7.80 -13.48 -2.09
CA ALA A 140 -7.79 -14.81 -1.49
C ALA A 140 -9.19 -15.47 -1.50
N VAL A 141 -10.27 -14.70 -1.36
CA VAL A 141 -11.64 -15.20 -1.54
C VAL A 141 -11.92 -15.43 -3.03
N ASN A 142 -11.62 -14.45 -3.88
CA ASN A 142 -11.96 -14.47 -5.30
C ASN A 142 -11.31 -15.61 -6.09
N ARG A 143 -10.10 -16.03 -5.70
CA ARG A 143 -9.42 -17.19 -6.31
C ARG A 143 -10.05 -18.55 -5.95
N VAL A 144 -10.96 -18.59 -4.97
CA VAL A 144 -11.72 -19.79 -4.58
C VAL A 144 -13.15 -19.71 -5.09
N ALA A 145 -13.81 -18.57 -4.91
CA ALA A 145 -15.19 -18.34 -5.32
C ALA A 145 -15.34 -16.93 -5.85
N LYS A 146 -16.01 -16.75 -7.00
CA LYS A 146 -16.18 -15.43 -7.61
C LYS A 146 -16.80 -14.45 -6.62
N VAL A 147 -16.13 -13.32 -6.39
CA VAL A 147 -16.63 -12.24 -5.53
C VAL A 147 -17.49 -11.29 -6.36
N HIS A 148 -18.78 -11.21 -6.01
CA HIS A 148 -19.69 -10.24 -6.59
C HIS A 148 -19.46 -8.85 -6.00
N TYR A 149 -19.32 -8.77 -4.67
CA TYR A 149 -19.17 -7.50 -3.98
C TYR A 149 -18.10 -7.62 -2.90
N GLY A 150 -17.07 -6.77 -2.98
CA GLY A 150 -16.03 -6.62 -1.97
C GLY A 150 -16.14 -5.26 -1.30
N GLU A 151 -16.28 -5.23 0.03
CA GLU A 151 -16.29 -4.00 0.83
C GLU A 151 -15.23 -4.05 1.92
N ILE A 152 -14.54 -2.94 2.12
CA ILE A 152 -13.54 -2.81 3.16
C ILE A 152 -13.86 -1.61 4.07
N VAL A 153 -13.52 -1.75 5.35
CA VAL A 153 -13.62 -0.69 6.36
C VAL A 153 -12.28 -0.58 7.07
N ALA A 154 -11.52 0.46 6.75
CA ALA A 154 -10.24 0.78 7.39
C ALA A 154 -10.46 1.75 8.54
N SER A 155 -10.08 1.37 9.75
CA SER A 155 -10.17 2.20 10.95
C SER A 155 -8.76 2.46 11.49
N ILE A 156 -8.38 3.74 11.52
CA ILE A 156 -7.03 4.17 11.92
C ILE A 156 -7.07 5.21 13.03
N SER A 157 -5.97 5.32 13.78
CA SER A 157 -5.80 6.40 14.76
C SER A 157 -5.79 7.76 14.06
N SER A 158 -6.45 8.77 14.65
CA SER A 158 -6.41 10.14 14.12
C SER A 158 -4.99 10.72 14.08
N LYS A 159 -4.10 10.26 14.97
CA LYS A 159 -2.69 10.68 15.05
C LYS A 159 -1.83 10.12 13.90
N SER A 160 -2.18 8.96 13.35
CA SER A 160 -1.44 8.39 12.21
C SER A 160 -1.90 8.95 10.86
N ALA A 161 -3.03 9.67 10.80
CA ALA A 161 -3.50 10.38 9.62
C ALA A 161 -2.98 11.83 9.57
N GLY A 162 -1.88 12.04 8.84
CA GLY A 162 -1.31 13.38 8.59
C GLY A 162 -2.16 14.24 7.64
N PRO A 163 -1.78 15.51 7.42
CA PRO A 163 -2.52 16.44 6.55
C PRO A 163 -2.73 15.92 5.12
N GLY A 164 -1.73 15.24 4.54
CA GLY A 164 -1.83 14.63 3.21
C GLY A 164 -2.96 13.60 3.14
N THR A 165 -3.06 12.68 4.09
CA THR A 165 -4.16 11.69 4.13
C THR A 165 -5.52 12.37 4.26
N ARG A 166 -5.63 13.42 5.08
CA ARG A 166 -6.90 14.13 5.31
C ARG A 166 -7.38 14.92 4.10
N ALA A 167 -6.45 15.44 3.30
CA ALA A 167 -6.76 16.20 2.09
C ALA A 167 -7.15 15.33 0.89
N ASN A 168 -6.92 14.00 0.95
CA ASN A 168 -7.17 13.06 -0.15
C ASN A 168 -8.09 11.90 0.28
N ILE A 169 -9.11 12.19 1.10
CA ILE A 169 -9.98 11.14 1.68
C ILE A 169 -10.93 10.54 0.64
N ASP A 170 -11.36 11.33 -0.35
CA ASP A 170 -12.23 10.88 -1.42
C ASP A 170 -11.43 9.95 -2.36
N GLU A 171 -10.23 10.37 -2.75
CA GLU A 171 -9.30 9.57 -3.55
C GLU A 171 -8.92 8.27 -2.83
N PHE A 172 -8.83 8.27 -1.49
CA PHE A 172 -8.66 7.03 -0.75
C PHE A 172 -9.81 6.05 -1.04
N THR A 173 -11.06 6.52 -0.95
CA THR A 173 -12.23 5.66 -1.18
C THR A 173 -12.34 5.20 -2.62
N GLU A 174 -12.11 6.09 -3.58
CA GLU A 174 -12.21 5.82 -5.01
C GLU A 174 -11.12 4.86 -5.48
N THR A 175 -9.84 5.18 -5.22
CA THR A 175 -8.69 4.36 -5.61
C THR A 175 -8.74 2.98 -4.95
N THR A 176 -9.10 2.89 -3.66
CA THR A 176 -9.22 1.58 -3.00
C THR A 176 -10.38 0.76 -3.56
N SER A 177 -11.54 1.39 -3.82
CA SER A 177 -12.70 0.70 -4.41
C SER A 177 -12.38 0.16 -5.80
N GLN A 178 -11.64 0.92 -6.62
CA GLN A 178 -11.22 0.49 -7.94
C GLN A 178 -10.19 -0.65 -7.87
N ALA A 179 -9.20 -0.57 -6.98
CA ALA A 179 -8.22 -1.64 -6.82
C ALA A 179 -8.80 -2.94 -6.23
N ILE A 180 -9.87 -2.88 -5.44
CA ILE A 180 -10.65 -4.06 -5.03
C ILE A 180 -11.21 -4.80 -6.25
N VAL A 181 -11.61 -4.08 -7.29
CA VAL A 181 -12.07 -4.65 -8.56
C VAL A 181 -10.89 -5.15 -9.38
N ASP A 182 -9.96 -4.26 -9.74
CA ASP A 182 -8.91 -4.54 -10.73
C ASP A 182 -7.88 -5.56 -10.24
N VAL A 183 -7.57 -5.56 -8.94
CA VAL A 183 -6.54 -6.43 -8.33
C VAL A 183 -7.16 -7.49 -7.44
N GLY A 184 -8.15 -7.11 -6.62
CA GLY A 184 -8.88 -8.07 -5.78
C GLY A 184 -9.76 -9.02 -6.59
N GLY A 185 -10.23 -8.60 -7.76
CA GLY A 185 -11.06 -9.38 -8.67
C GLY A 185 -12.55 -9.40 -8.33
N ALA A 186 -13.01 -8.54 -7.40
CA ALA A 186 -14.43 -8.38 -7.13
C ALA A 186 -15.16 -7.74 -8.32
N THR A 187 -16.42 -8.09 -8.55
CA THR A 187 -17.22 -7.43 -9.61
C THR A 187 -17.52 -5.96 -9.25
N ARG A 188 -17.72 -5.68 -7.96
CA ARG A 188 -17.93 -4.34 -7.41
C ARG A 188 -17.12 -4.18 -6.12
N GLY A 189 -16.41 -3.06 -5.98
CA GLY A 189 -15.62 -2.72 -4.80
C GLY A 189 -16.16 -1.50 -4.04
N LYS A 190 -16.08 -1.49 -2.72
CA LYS A 190 -16.36 -0.33 -1.87
C LYS A 190 -15.30 -0.20 -0.77
N ALA A 191 -14.86 1.02 -0.50
CA ALA A 191 -13.97 1.32 0.60
C ALA A 191 -14.52 2.40 1.52
N ILE A 192 -14.35 2.21 2.82
CA ILE A 192 -14.68 3.16 3.88
C ILE A 192 -13.42 3.37 4.73
N ILE A 193 -13.15 4.62 5.10
CA ILE A 193 -12.11 4.99 6.06
C ILE A 193 -12.71 5.73 7.25
N ILE A 194 -12.25 5.36 8.46
CA ILE A 194 -12.69 5.96 9.72
C ILE A 194 -11.46 6.40 10.52
N LEU A 195 -11.47 7.65 10.97
CA LEU A 195 -10.43 8.22 11.84
C LEU A 195 -10.96 8.27 13.27
N ASN A 196 -10.29 7.60 14.19
CA ASN A 196 -10.71 7.53 15.59
C ASN A 196 -9.67 8.21 16.52
N PRO A 197 -10.07 9.20 17.35
CA PRO A 197 -9.15 9.95 18.21
C PRO A 197 -8.98 9.37 19.63
N ALA A 198 -9.38 8.11 19.88
CA ALA A 198 -9.27 7.48 21.20
C ALA A 198 -7.82 7.47 21.75
N GLU A 199 -7.71 7.46 23.08
CA GLU A 199 -6.46 7.30 23.84
C GLU A 199 -6.55 6.09 24.78
N PRO A 200 -5.59 5.15 24.76
CA PRO A 200 -4.40 5.13 23.90
C PRO A 200 -4.76 5.00 22.41
N PRO A 201 -3.92 5.49 21.47
CA PRO A 201 -4.22 5.43 20.05
C PRO A 201 -4.45 3.99 19.59
N LEU A 202 -5.48 3.80 18.77
CA LEU A 202 -5.90 2.48 18.33
C LEU A 202 -4.94 1.91 17.29
N ILE A 203 -4.63 0.62 17.42
CA ILE A 203 -4.02 -0.20 16.36
C ILE A 203 -4.95 -0.17 15.14
N MET A 204 -4.37 -0.13 13.94
CA MET A 204 -5.12 -0.22 12.68
C MET A 204 -5.98 -1.49 12.66
N ARG A 205 -7.26 -1.32 12.34
CA ARG A 205 -8.21 -2.41 12.13
C ARG A 205 -8.79 -2.30 10.74
N ASP A 206 -8.86 -3.43 10.07
CA ASP A 206 -9.52 -3.54 8.78
C ASP A 206 -10.55 -4.65 8.84
N THR A 207 -11.74 -4.38 8.31
CA THR A 207 -12.76 -5.41 8.10
C THR A 207 -13.01 -5.56 6.62
N VAL A 208 -13.00 -6.80 6.13
CA VAL A 208 -13.27 -7.14 4.75
C VAL A 208 -14.55 -7.95 4.69
N TYR A 209 -15.50 -7.50 3.89
CA TYR A 209 -16.72 -8.22 3.54
C TYR A 209 -16.64 -8.62 2.07
N CYS A 210 -16.75 -9.92 1.80
CA CYS A 210 -16.91 -10.43 0.44
C CYS A 210 -18.24 -11.16 0.33
N LEU A 211 -19.08 -10.75 -0.62
CA LEU A 211 -20.20 -11.55 -1.09
C LEU A 211 -19.72 -12.34 -2.31
N CYS A 212 -19.60 -13.65 -2.16
CA CYS A 212 -19.14 -14.55 -3.22
C CYS A 212 -20.15 -15.65 -3.51
N GLU A 213 -19.92 -16.36 -4.62
CA GLU A 213 -20.63 -17.61 -4.93
C GLU A 213 -20.44 -18.65 -3.81
N GLU A 214 -21.31 -19.66 -3.78
CA GLU A 214 -21.18 -20.78 -2.84
C GLU A 214 -19.87 -21.53 -3.07
N ALA A 215 -19.15 -21.80 -1.99
CA ALA A 215 -17.93 -22.59 -2.00
C ALA A 215 -17.64 -23.19 -0.62
N SER A 216 -16.64 -24.06 -0.57
CA SER A 216 -16.17 -24.63 0.70
C SER A 216 -15.61 -23.54 1.61
N GLN A 217 -16.21 -23.39 2.79
CA GLN A 217 -15.72 -22.48 3.84
C GLN A 217 -14.28 -22.83 4.27
N ASP A 218 -13.93 -24.12 4.24
CA ASP A 218 -12.60 -24.58 4.60
C ASP A 218 -11.55 -24.20 3.55
N GLU A 219 -11.92 -24.24 2.26
CA GLU A 219 -11.04 -23.79 1.17
C GLU A 219 -10.82 -22.28 1.21
N ILE A 220 -11.88 -21.50 1.46
CA ILE A 220 -11.80 -20.04 1.63
C ILE A 220 -10.91 -19.71 2.83
N ARG A 221 -11.12 -20.37 3.98
CA ARG A 221 -10.30 -20.15 5.18
C ARG A 221 -8.84 -20.47 4.93
N ALA A 222 -8.54 -21.63 4.34
CA ALA A 222 -7.17 -22.01 4.02
C ALA A 222 -6.51 -21.05 3.01
N SER A 223 -7.29 -20.52 2.07
CA SER A 223 -6.83 -19.50 1.12
C SER A 223 -6.46 -18.19 1.82
N ILE A 224 -7.31 -17.72 2.74
CA ILE A 224 -7.08 -16.52 3.55
C ILE A 224 -5.85 -16.71 4.45
N ASP A 225 -5.73 -17.85 5.14
CA ASP A 225 -4.61 -18.11 6.05
C ASP A 225 -3.26 -18.09 5.31
N ARG A 226 -3.20 -18.69 4.10
CA ARG A 226 -2.00 -18.61 3.24
C ARG A 226 -1.68 -17.17 2.84
N MET A 227 -2.68 -16.38 2.51
CA MET A 227 -2.48 -14.98 2.13
C MET A 227 -2.02 -14.12 3.31
N VAL A 228 -2.57 -14.34 4.51
CA VAL A 228 -2.12 -13.68 5.74
C VAL A 228 -0.65 -14.01 6.01
N ALA A 229 -0.26 -15.29 5.90
CA ALA A 229 1.12 -15.72 6.06
C ALA A 229 2.05 -15.08 5.01
N GLU A 230 1.59 -14.90 3.78
CA GLU A 230 2.35 -14.23 2.73
C GLU A 230 2.56 -12.73 3.04
N VAL A 231 1.52 -12.02 3.47
CA VAL A 231 1.64 -10.61 3.91
C VAL A 231 2.56 -10.47 5.11
N GLN A 232 2.53 -11.43 6.03
CA GLN A 232 3.41 -11.47 7.21
C GLN A 232 4.90 -11.56 6.87
N THR A 233 5.27 -12.01 5.66
CA THR A 233 6.68 -12.03 5.23
C THR A 233 7.30 -10.64 5.13
N TYR A 234 6.49 -9.59 4.95
CA TYR A 234 6.95 -8.20 4.93
C TYR A 234 6.28 -7.29 5.97
N VAL A 235 5.19 -7.73 6.62
CA VAL A 235 4.56 -7.04 7.75
C VAL A 235 4.23 -8.03 8.88
N PRO A 236 5.18 -8.32 9.78
CA PRO A 236 5.00 -9.35 10.80
C PRO A 236 3.79 -9.13 11.73
N GLY A 237 3.39 -7.87 11.95
CA GLY A 237 2.26 -7.52 12.80
C GLY A 237 0.87 -7.66 12.14
N TYR A 238 0.80 -7.99 10.85
CA TYR A 238 -0.44 -8.21 10.12
C TYR A 238 -1.06 -9.56 10.49
N ARG A 239 -2.28 -9.59 11.04
CA ARG A 239 -2.90 -10.83 11.52
C ARG A 239 -4.43 -10.79 11.52
N LEU A 240 -5.03 -11.97 11.52
CA LEU A 240 -6.45 -12.14 11.81
C LEU A 240 -6.71 -11.82 13.30
N LYS A 241 -7.61 -10.88 13.56
CA LYS A 241 -8.12 -10.58 14.90
C LYS A 241 -9.18 -11.59 15.34
N GLN A 242 -9.92 -12.13 14.40
CA GLN A 242 -10.98 -13.11 14.65
C GLN A 242 -10.86 -14.24 13.63
N ALA A 243 -11.42 -15.41 13.96
CA ALA A 243 -11.66 -16.44 12.95
C ALA A 243 -12.52 -15.87 11.82
N VAL A 244 -12.28 -16.33 10.59
CA VAL A 244 -13.09 -15.94 9.43
C VAL A 244 -14.55 -16.33 9.69
N GLN A 245 -15.47 -15.38 9.54
CA GLN A 245 -16.89 -15.58 9.76
C GLN A 245 -17.60 -15.80 8.41
N PHE A 246 -18.60 -16.67 8.42
CA PHE A 246 -19.36 -17.06 7.24
C PHE A 246 -20.85 -16.93 7.50
N GLU A 247 -21.57 -16.32 6.58
CA GLU A 247 -23.02 -16.17 6.61
C GLU A 247 -23.59 -16.60 5.25
N HIS A 248 -24.48 -17.59 5.23
CA HIS A 248 -25.11 -18.06 4.00
C HIS A 248 -26.30 -17.16 3.64
N ILE A 249 -26.32 -16.68 2.39
CA ILE A 249 -27.37 -15.89 1.78
C ILE A 249 -28.18 -16.80 0.84
N GLY A 250 -29.29 -17.32 1.36
CA GLY A 250 -30.15 -18.27 0.64
C GLY A 250 -31.11 -17.61 -0.35
N SER A 251 -31.61 -18.40 -1.30
CA SER A 251 -32.58 -17.97 -2.33
C SER A 251 -33.96 -17.60 -1.79
N ASN A 252 -34.28 -17.97 -0.55
CA ASN A 252 -35.50 -17.55 0.14
C ASN A 252 -35.45 -16.09 0.62
N ARG A 253 -34.26 -15.51 0.73
CA ARG A 253 -34.04 -14.11 1.09
C ARG A 253 -32.73 -13.61 0.48
N PRO A 254 -32.69 -13.43 -0.86
CA PRO A 254 -31.49 -12.96 -1.51
C PRO A 254 -31.14 -11.54 -1.06
N LEU A 255 -29.85 -11.20 -1.10
CA LEU A 255 -29.38 -9.87 -0.80
C LEU A 255 -29.57 -8.97 -2.02
N ARG A 256 -30.13 -7.79 -1.80
CA ARG A 256 -30.24 -6.74 -2.82
C ARG A 256 -29.25 -5.62 -2.50
N ILE A 257 -28.35 -5.34 -3.43
CA ILE A 257 -27.40 -4.23 -3.35
C ILE A 257 -27.90 -3.15 -4.32
N PRO A 258 -28.45 -2.01 -3.87
CA PRO A 258 -29.15 -1.07 -4.77
C PRO A 258 -28.36 -0.56 -5.97
N GLU A 259 -27.03 -0.43 -5.85
CA GLU A 259 -26.14 -0.01 -6.94
C GLU A 259 -25.76 -1.14 -7.91
N MET A 260 -26.10 -2.38 -7.59
CA MET A 260 -25.89 -3.55 -8.44
C MET A 260 -27.26 -4.10 -8.84
N ASP A 261 -27.64 -3.94 -10.11
CA ASP A 261 -28.95 -4.37 -10.60
C ASP A 261 -29.07 -5.91 -10.55
N GLY A 262 -29.62 -6.43 -9.44
CA GLY A 262 -29.75 -7.86 -9.21
C GLY A 262 -30.07 -8.28 -7.77
N GLU A 263 -30.35 -9.57 -7.64
CA GLU A 263 -30.50 -10.28 -6.37
C GLU A 263 -29.36 -11.30 -6.26
N TYR A 264 -28.70 -11.32 -5.10
CA TYR A 264 -27.50 -12.13 -4.88
C TYR A 264 -27.74 -13.17 -3.80
N THR A 265 -27.33 -14.40 -4.11
CA THR A 265 -27.24 -15.52 -3.17
C THR A 265 -25.79 -15.97 -3.09
N GLY A 266 -25.45 -16.75 -2.07
CA GLY A 266 -24.11 -17.28 -1.91
C GLY A 266 -23.63 -17.13 -0.48
N LEU A 267 -22.34 -16.84 -0.34
CA LEU A 267 -21.67 -16.76 0.93
C LEU A 267 -21.15 -15.36 1.19
N LYS A 268 -21.50 -14.81 2.35
CA LYS A 268 -20.85 -13.62 2.90
C LYS A 268 -19.70 -14.05 3.80
N VAL A 269 -18.49 -13.68 3.40
CA VAL A 269 -17.25 -13.89 4.15
C VAL A 269 -16.89 -12.59 4.86
N SER A 270 -16.72 -12.64 6.18
CA SER A 270 -16.26 -11.48 6.97
C SER A 270 -14.90 -11.78 7.60
N VAL A 271 -13.92 -10.95 7.29
CA VAL A 271 -12.54 -11.08 7.79
C VAL A 271 -12.20 -9.86 8.62
N PHE A 272 -11.68 -10.08 9.82
CA PHE A 272 -11.32 -9.04 10.76
C PHE A 272 -9.81 -9.05 10.97
N LEU A 273 -9.15 -8.00 10.54
CA LEU A 273 -7.70 -7.85 10.59
C LEU A 273 -7.31 -6.87 11.70
N GLU A 274 -6.11 -7.04 12.24
CA GLU A 274 -5.37 -5.98 12.92
C GLU A 274 -3.95 -5.92 12.38
N VAL A 275 -3.43 -4.70 12.26
CA VAL A 275 -2.10 -4.44 11.71
C VAL A 275 -1.30 -3.64 12.72
N GLU A 276 -0.34 -4.32 13.34
CA GLU A 276 0.63 -3.73 14.26
C GLU A 276 1.89 -3.34 13.48
N GLY A 277 2.33 -2.08 13.63
CA GLY A 277 3.52 -1.57 12.97
C GLY A 277 4.81 -1.93 13.70
N ALA A 278 5.94 -1.96 12.99
CA ALA A 278 7.25 -2.31 13.56
C ALA A 278 7.90 -1.18 14.42
N ALA A 279 7.16 -0.11 14.69
CA ALA A 279 7.58 1.04 15.49
C ALA A 279 8.89 1.74 15.02
N HIS A 280 9.16 1.76 13.71
CA HIS A 280 10.40 2.36 13.17
C HIS A 280 10.43 3.89 13.26
N TYR A 281 9.31 4.56 12.98
CA TYR A 281 9.15 6.01 13.10
C TYR A 281 8.06 6.41 14.09
N LEU A 282 6.81 6.03 13.81
CA LEU A 282 5.69 6.15 14.74
C LEU A 282 5.58 4.89 15.61
N PRO A 283 4.87 4.94 16.76
CA PRO A 283 4.66 3.75 17.61
C PRO A 283 3.90 2.62 16.90
N ASP A 284 3.85 1.46 17.55
CA ASP A 284 3.23 0.21 17.07
C ASP A 284 1.77 0.33 16.58
N TYR A 285 0.99 1.27 17.12
CA TYR A 285 -0.38 1.52 16.66
C TYR A 285 -0.46 2.00 15.21
N ALA A 286 0.62 2.54 14.64
CA ALA A 286 0.66 3.11 13.29
C ALA A 286 0.90 2.07 12.18
N GLY A 287 0.30 0.88 12.30
CA GLY A 287 0.40 -0.19 11.30
C GLY A 287 -0.08 0.21 9.90
N ASN A 288 -0.91 1.26 9.80
CA ASN A 288 -1.33 1.83 8.52
C ASN A 288 -0.18 2.46 7.73
N LEU A 289 0.86 2.98 8.39
CA LEU A 289 2.06 3.42 7.69
C LEU A 289 2.92 2.21 7.32
N ASP A 290 3.08 1.28 8.26
CA ASP A 290 3.95 0.12 8.11
C ASP A 290 3.53 -0.77 6.93
N ILE A 291 2.23 -1.06 6.79
CA ILE A 291 1.71 -1.87 5.68
C ILE A 291 1.98 -1.24 4.32
N MET A 292 1.88 0.10 4.23
CA MET A 292 2.15 0.84 3.00
C MET A 292 3.65 0.87 2.67
N THR A 293 4.49 1.26 3.63
CA THR A 293 5.93 1.42 3.40
C THR A 293 6.63 0.09 3.20
N SER A 294 6.21 -0.97 3.91
CA SER A 294 6.74 -2.32 3.71
C SER A 294 6.33 -2.90 2.35
N ALA A 295 5.11 -2.65 1.88
CA ALA A 295 4.70 -3.05 0.53
C ALA A 295 5.48 -2.29 -0.56
N ALA A 296 5.69 -0.98 -0.38
CA ALA A 296 6.48 -0.17 -1.30
C ALA A 296 7.95 -0.63 -1.35
N LEU A 297 8.55 -0.87 -0.19
CA LEU A 297 9.90 -1.43 -0.07
C LEU A 297 9.99 -2.76 -0.83
N ARG A 298 9.10 -3.71 -0.53
CA ARG A 298 9.09 -5.04 -1.15
C ARG A 298 8.98 -4.97 -2.67
N THR A 299 8.16 -4.05 -3.19
CA THR A 299 7.98 -3.82 -4.63
C THR A 299 9.27 -3.30 -5.26
N ALA A 300 9.88 -2.29 -4.67
CA ALA A 300 11.15 -1.73 -5.15
C ALA A 300 12.31 -2.73 -5.10
N GLU A 301 12.37 -3.58 -4.06
CA GLU A 301 13.39 -4.63 -3.97
C GLU A 301 13.28 -5.63 -5.12
N LYS A 302 12.06 -6.07 -5.46
CA LYS A 302 11.83 -6.95 -6.60
C LYS A 302 12.16 -6.28 -7.94
N ILE A 303 11.80 -5.00 -8.10
CA ILE A 303 12.16 -4.22 -9.29
C ILE A 303 13.69 -4.10 -9.41
N ALA A 304 14.40 -3.82 -8.30
CA ALA A 304 15.85 -3.72 -8.30
C ALA A 304 16.51 -5.05 -8.71
N VAL A 305 16.04 -6.19 -8.18
CA VAL A 305 16.51 -7.52 -8.59
C VAL A 305 16.27 -7.74 -10.09
N ARG A 306 15.07 -7.45 -10.58
CA ARG A 306 14.70 -7.58 -12.00
C ARG A 306 15.59 -6.72 -12.92
N MET A 307 15.91 -5.49 -12.51
CA MET A 307 16.79 -4.59 -13.26
C MET A 307 18.22 -5.14 -13.39
N HIS A 308 18.74 -5.78 -12.32
CA HIS A 308 20.07 -6.40 -12.34
C HIS A 308 20.11 -7.69 -13.17
N GLU A 309 19.04 -8.49 -13.16
CA GLU A 309 18.91 -9.65 -14.04
C GLU A 309 18.89 -9.25 -15.52
N GLY A 310 18.11 -8.22 -15.86
CA GLY A 310 18.04 -7.69 -17.24
C GLY A 310 19.33 -7.04 -17.74
N ALA A 311 20.16 -6.51 -16.83
CA ALA A 311 21.47 -5.95 -17.18
C ALA A 311 22.58 -7.01 -17.37
N ALA A 312 22.36 -8.24 -16.91
CA ALA A 312 23.30 -9.35 -17.02
C ALA A 312 23.05 -10.26 -18.25
N ALA A 313 21.93 -10.08 -18.94
CA ALA A 313 21.53 -10.81 -20.16
C ALA A 313 21.94 -10.06 -21.43
#